data_AF-A0A5R8NZV2-F1
#
_entry.id   AF-A0A5R8NZV2-F1
#
_cell.length_a   1.000
_cell.length_b   1.000
_cell.length_c   1.000
_cell.angle_alpha   90.00
_cell.angle_beta   90.00
_cell.angle_gamma   90.00
#
_symmetry.space_group_name_H-M   'P 1'
#
loop_
_entity.id
_entity.type
_entity.pdbx_description
1 polymer ?
#
loop_
_entity_poly.entity_id
_entity_poly.type
_entity_poly.pdbx_seq_one_letter_code
_entity_poly.pdbx_strand_id
1 'polypeptide(L)'
;MGADKVKADPDDFQKAAEKTGAVRDKVQGILNTLQSSISSYGTPWGNDKLGSSFTDGEQGYFAARENLTGNMENVVTSFNNFRSGQAQSVVALRKMERANEGTFE
;
A
#
# COMPACT_ATOMS: atom_id res chain seq x y z
N MET A 1 -13.48 16.06 36.40
CA MET A 1 -13.84 16.22 34.98
C MET A 1 -13.29 15.00 34.26
N GLY A 2 -14.19 14.09 33.88
CA GLY A 2 -13.82 12.79 33.32
C GLY A 2 -13.09 12.98 32.00
N ALA A 3 -11.87 12.46 31.90
CA ALA A 3 -11.30 12.18 30.60
C ALA A 3 -12.24 11.15 29.96
N ASP A 4 -12.92 11.54 28.88
CA ASP A 4 -13.58 10.59 27.99
C ASP A 4 -12.54 9.51 27.69
N LYS A 5 -12.71 8.32 28.31
CA LYS A 5 -11.87 7.17 28.03
C LYS A 5 -12.09 6.89 26.56
N VAL A 6 -11.09 7.23 25.75
CA VAL A 6 -11.02 6.80 24.36
C VAL A 6 -11.17 5.28 24.39
N LYS A 7 -12.38 4.77 24.12
CA LYS A 7 -12.64 3.36 23.86
C LYS A 7 -12.07 3.06 22.48
N ALA A 8 -10.74 3.06 22.38
CA ALA A 8 -10.02 2.50 21.26
C ALA A 8 -9.93 1.00 21.51
N ASP A 9 -10.86 0.24 20.93
CA ASP A 9 -10.84 -1.22 21.02
C ASP A 9 -9.66 -1.77 20.19
N PRO A 10 -8.67 -2.45 20.80
CA PRO A 10 -7.56 -3.05 20.08
C PRO A 10 -8.01 -4.02 18.96
N ASP A 11 -9.15 -4.67 19.11
CA ASP A 11 -9.67 -5.61 18.11
C ASP A 11 -10.18 -4.90 16.86
N ASP A 12 -10.73 -3.69 17.00
CA ASP A 12 -11.14 -2.88 15.85
C ASP A 12 -9.94 -2.35 15.07
N PHE A 13 -8.86 -1.99 15.75
CA PHE A 13 -7.59 -1.66 15.10
C PHE A 13 -6.96 -2.86 14.40
N GLN A 14 -7.08 -4.06 14.97
CA GLN A 14 -6.61 -5.28 14.34
C GLN A 14 -7.41 -5.59 13.05
N LYS A 15 -8.75 -5.52 13.10
CA LYS A 15 -9.61 -5.68 11.91
C LYS A 15 -9.30 -4.61 10.85
N ALA A 16 -9.03 -3.38 11.26
CA ALA A 16 -8.63 -2.32 10.35
C ALA A 16 -7.30 -2.65 9.65
N ALA A 17 -6.29 -3.12 10.40
CA ALA A 17 -5.01 -3.55 9.84
C ALA A 17 -5.17 -4.68 8.81
N GLU A 18 -6.03 -5.66 9.08
CA GLU A 18 -6.34 -6.75 8.16
C GLU A 18 -6.99 -6.25 6.87
N LYS A 19 -8.00 -5.38 6.97
CA LYS A 19 -8.68 -4.79 5.79
C LYS A 19 -7.72 -3.94 4.96
N THR A 20 -6.90 -3.10 5.60
CA THR A 20 -5.85 -2.31 4.93
C THR A 20 -4.86 -3.22 4.21
N GLY A 21 -4.47 -4.33 4.84
CA GLY A 21 -3.65 -5.37 4.23
C GLY A 21 -4.29 -5.99 2.99
N ALA A 22 -5.58 -6.34 3.05
CA ALA A 22 -6.29 -6.91 1.92
C ALA A 22 -6.38 -5.94 0.72
N VAL A 23 -6.56 -4.64 0.97
CA VAL A 23 -6.53 -3.63 -0.10
C VAL A 23 -5.13 -3.54 -0.72
N ARG A 24 -4.08 -3.51 0.10
CA ARG A 24 -2.69 -3.55 -0.39
C ARG A 24 -2.45 -4.74 -1.31
N ASP A 25 -2.88 -5.93 -0.90
CA ASP A 25 -2.69 -7.17 -1.65
C ASP A 25 -3.39 -7.13 -3.01
N LYS A 26 -4.60 -6.55 -3.06
CA LYS A 26 -5.32 -6.34 -4.32
C LYS A 26 -4.58 -5.37 -5.25
N VAL A 27 -4.10 -4.24 -4.72
CA VAL A 27 -3.35 -3.26 -5.52
C VAL A 27 -2.05 -3.88 -6.05
N GLN A 28 -1.31 -4.60 -5.20
CA GLN A 28 -0.11 -5.33 -5.62
C GLN A 28 -0.42 -6.38 -6.70
N GLY A 29 -1.54 -7.10 -6.57
CA GLY A 29 -1.97 -8.07 -7.58
C GLY A 29 -2.25 -7.44 -8.94
N ILE A 30 -2.89 -6.27 -8.97
CA ILE A 30 -3.11 -5.49 -10.19
C ILE A 30 -1.78 -5.05 -10.81
N LEU A 31 -0.86 -4.51 -10.00
CA LEU A 31 0.47 -4.10 -10.44
C LEU A 31 1.25 -5.28 -11.04
N ASN A 32 1.27 -6.43 -10.37
CA ASN A 32 1.93 -7.63 -10.86
C ASN A 32 1.34 -8.10 -12.19
N THR A 33 0.01 -8.08 -12.32
CA THR A 33 -0.68 -8.47 -13.55
C THR A 33 -0.33 -7.52 -14.70
N LEU A 34 -0.31 -6.22 -14.43
CA LEU A 34 0.06 -5.20 -15.41
C LEU A 34 1.51 -5.35 -15.86
N GLN A 35 2.46 -5.47 -14.92
CA GLN A 35 3.88 -5.64 -15.24
C GLN A 35 4.12 -6.92 -16.04
N SER A 36 3.47 -8.03 -15.65
CA SER A 36 3.54 -9.30 -16.38
C SER A 36 3.00 -9.17 -17.80
N SER A 37 1.85 -8.52 -17.97
CA SER A 37 1.23 -8.30 -19.28
C SER A 37 2.12 -7.42 -20.17
N ILE A 38 2.63 -6.31 -19.66
CA ILE A 38 3.51 -5.43 -20.46
C ILE A 38 4.80 -6.16 -20.87
N SER A 39 5.36 -6.95 -19.95
CA SER A 39 6.59 -7.71 -20.22
C SER A 39 6.37 -8.80 -21.28
N SER A 40 5.17 -9.39 -21.35
CA SER A 40 4.87 -10.45 -22.32
C SER A 40 4.67 -9.92 -23.74
N TYR A 41 4.23 -8.67 -23.91
CA TYR A 41 4.04 -8.07 -25.23
C TYR A 41 5.35 -7.57 -25.88
N GLY A 42 6.40 -7.31 -25.09
CA GLY A 42 7.66 -6.78 -25.60
C GLY A 42 7.50 -5.39 -26.25
N THR A 43 8.09 -5.19 -27.44
CA THR A 43 8.04 -3.93 -28.19
C THR A 43 7.42 -4.10 -29.58
N PRO A 44 6.08 -4.24 -29.68
CA PRO A 44 5.39 -4.53 -30.94
C PRO A 44 5.45 -3.39 -31.97
N TRP A 45 5.83 -2.18 -31.56
CA TRP A 45 5.93 -0.97 -32.40
C TRP A 45 7.24 -0.86 -33.20
N GLY A 46 8.20 -1.78 -33.01
CA GLY A 46 9.46 -1.80 -33.76
C GLY A 46 10.45 -0.71 -33.38
N ASN A 47 11.59 -0.66 -34.08
CA ASN A 47 12.71 0.27 -33.82
C ASN A 47 12.84 1.36 -34.90
N ASP A 48 11.76 1.64 -35.62
CA ASP A 48 11.75 2.67 -36.65
C ASP A 48 11.36 4.05 -36.07
N LYS A 49 11.38 5.07 -36.93
CA LYS A 49 11.06 6.44 -36.51
C LYS A 49 9.64 6.56 -35.93
N LEU A 50 8.69 5.75 -36.40
CA LEU A 50 7.32 5.77 -35.89
C LEU A 50 7.25 5.13 -34.50
N GLY A 51 7.92 3.98 -34.30
CA GLY A 51 8.06 3.33 -33.01
C GLY A 51 8.71 4.23 -31.97
N SER A 52 9.86 4.84 -32.29
CA SER A 52 10.54 5.79 -31.40
C SER A 52 9.69 7.02 -31.08
N SER A 53 8.88 7.52 -32.03
CA SER A 53 7.99 8.66 -31.77
C SER A 53 6.85 8.32 -30.79
N PHE A 54 6.49 7.04 -30.67
CA PHE A 54 5.50 6.56 -29.71
C PHE A 54 6.12 6.24 -28.35
N THR A 55 7.33 5.67 -28.32
CA THR A 55 7.93 5.20 -27.07
C THR A 55 8.75 6.20 -26.31
N ASP A 56 9.48 7.03 -27.05
CA ASP A 56 10.56 7.83 -26.48
C ASP A 56 10.06 9.22 -26.11
N GLY A 57 10.86 9.94 -25.33
CA GLY A 57 10.51 11.28 -24.82
C GLY A 57 9.73 11.25 -23.51
N GLU A 58 9.59 12.43 -22.91
CA GLU A 58 9.02 12.60 -21.56
C GLU A 58 7.55 12.16 -21.47
N GLN A 59 6.81 12.26 -22.57
CA GLN A 59 5.42 11.83 -22.69
C GLN A 59 5.28 10.51 -23.48
N GLY A 60 6.40 9.86 -23.80
CA GLY A 60 6.43 8.59 -24.52
C GLY A 60 5.94 7.42 -23.67
N TYR A 61 5.61 6.32 -24.33
CA TYR A 61 5.10 5.12 -23.65
C TYR A 61 6.00 4.62 -22.52
N PHE A 62 7.33 4.68 -22.66
CA PHE A 62 8.24 4.20 -21.61
C PHE A 62 8.16 5.04 -20.34
N ALA A 63 8.15 6.37 -20.48
CA ALA A 63 7.99 7.28 -19.35
C ALA A 63 6.61 7.12 -18.70
N ALA A 64 5.55 7.02 -19.49
CA ALA A 64 4.20 6.78 -19.00
C ALA A 64 4.09 5.45 -18.22
N ARG A 65 4.71 4.38 -18.74
CA ARG A 65 4.77 3.08 -18.07
C ARG A 65 5.47 3.17 -16.73
N GLU A 66 6.68 3.75 -16.71
CA GLU A 66 7.50 3.87 -15.50
C GLU A 66 6.79 4.70 -14.43
N ASN A 67 6.22 5.85 -14.81
CA ASN A 67 5.44 6.69 -13.92
C ASN A 67 4.24 5.95 -13.34
N LEU A 68 3.50 5.19 -14.16
CA LEU A 68 2.35 4.43 -13.71
C LEU A 68 2.76 3.33 -12.72
N THR A 69 3.79 2.54 -13.03
CA THR A 69 4.27 1.48 -12.14
C THR A 69 4.82 2.03 -10.84
N GLY A 70 5.65 3.09 -10.89
CA GLY A 70 6.22 3.72 -9.71
C GLY A 70 5.16 4.36 -8.81
N ASN A 71 4.14 5.01 -9.39
CA ASN A 71 3.03 5.56 -8.63
C ASN A 71 2.22 4.46 -7.91
N MET A 72 2.01 3.30 -8.55
CA MET A 72 1.33 2.18 -7.91
C MET A 72 2.18 1.54 -6.79
N GLU A 73 3.49 1.44 -6.96
CA GLU A 73 4.41 0.98 -5.90
C GLU A 73 4.38 1.92 -4.68
N ASN A 74 4.29 3.22 -4.91
CA ASN A 74 4.10 4.20 -3.83
C ASN A 74 2.78 3.97 -3.08
N VAL A 75 1.68 3.71 -3.81
CA VAL A 75 0.38 3.39 -3.20
C VAL A 75 0.47 2.12 -2.34
N VAL A 76 1.08 1.04 -2.84
CA VAL A 76 1.30 -0.19 -2.07
C VAL A 76 2.09 0.10 -0.79
N THR A 77 3.15 0.89 -0.89
CA THR A 77 3.99 1.27 0.24
C THR A 77 3.20 2.05 1.29
N SER A 78 2.38 3.02 0.87
CA SER A 78 1.49 3.77 1.76
C SER A 78 0.51 2.86 2.51
N PHE A 79 -0.13 1.90 1.83
CA PHE A 79 -1.03 0.95 2.49
C PHE A 79 -0.29 0.02 3.47
N ASN A 80 0.94 -0.39 3.16
CA ASN A 80 1.79 -1.16 4.07
C ASN A 80 2.12 -0.35 5.34
N ASN A 81 2.42 0.93 5.19
CA ASN A 81 2.70 1.82 6.31
C ASN A 81 1.46 2.02 7.18
N PHE A 82 0.28 2.21 6.59
CA PHE A 82 -0.97 2.30 7.34
C PHE A 82 -1.28 1.02 8.12
N ARG A 83 -1.14 -0.15 7.50
CA ARG A 83 -1.30 -1.44 8.19
C ARG A 83 -0.33 -1.55 9.38
N SER A 84 0.93 -1.17 9.18
CA SER A 84 1.97 -1.25 10.21
C SER A 84 1.67 -0.31 11.38
N GLY A 85 1.23 0.92 11.10
CA GLY A 85 0.81 1.87 12.12
C GLY A 85 -0.38 1.35 12.94
N GLN A 86 -1.40 0.79 12.27
CA GLN A 86 -2.55 0.17 12.95
C GLN A 86 -2.12 -0.98 13.85
N ALA A 87 -1.23 -1.86 13.40
CA ALA A 87 -0.71 -2.96 14.20
C ALA A 87 0.10 -2.47 15.42
N GLN A 88 0.90 -1.41 15.26
CA GLN A 88 1.63 -0.78 16.37
C GLN A 88 0.67 -0.17 17.41
N SER A 89 -0.43 0.45 16.97
CA SER A 89 -1.47 0.95 17.88
C SER A 89 -2.09 -0.17 18.72
N VAL A 90 -2.37 -1.35 18.13
CA VAL A 90 -2.86 -2.52 18.88
C VAL A 90 -1.87 -2.93 19.98
N VAL A 91 -0.58 -3.00 19.65
CA VAL A 91 0.47 -3.36 20.62
C VAL A 91 0.56 -2.33 21.75
N ALA A 92 0.47 -1.04 21.43
CA ALA A 92 0.50 0.04 22.41
C ALA A 92 -0.72 -0.01 23.35
N LEU A 93 -1.93 -0.17 22.80
CA LEU A 93 -3.17 -0.27 23.59
C LEU A 93 -3.14 -1.47 24.54
N ARG A 94 -2.78 -2.66 24.05
CA ARG A 94 -2.65 -3.88 24.88
C ARG A 94 -1.57 -3.77 25.96
N LYS A 95 -0.54 -2.94 25.74
CA LYS A 95 0.48 -2.67 26.76
C LYS A 95 -0.08 -1.75 27.85
N MET A 96 -0.84 -0.71 27.48
CA MET A 96 -1.48 0.20 28.44
C MET A 96 -2.55 -0.50 29.27
N GLU A 97 -3.36 -1.37 28.67
CA GLU A 97 -4.37 -2.18 29.38
C GLU A 97 -3.72 -3.04 30.48
N ARG A 98 -2.71 -3.84 30.13
CA ARG A 98 -1.98 -4.67 31.10
C ARG A 98 -1.27 -3.88 32.20
N ALA A 99 -0.70 -2.72 31.86
CA ALA A 99 -0.06 -1.86 32.85
C ALA A 99 -1.08 -1.28 33.86
N ASN A 100 -2.29 -0.97 33.40
CA ASN A 100 -3.35 -0.50 34.27
C ASN A 100 -3.92 -1.63 35.15
N GLU A 101 -4.09 -2.85 34.62
CA GLU A 101 -4.56 -4.02 35.39
C GLU A 101 -3.67 -4.29 36.63
N GLY A 102 -2.34 -4.22 36.46
CA GLY A 102 -1.40 -4.44 37.57
C GLY A 102 -1.31 -3.32 38.62
N THR A 103 -2.08 -2.24 38.48
CA THR A 103 -2.11 -1.12 39.44
C THR A 103 -3.39 -1.08 40.31
N PHE A 104 -4.34 -1.98 40.07
CA PHE A 104 -5.59 -2.08 40.85
C PHE A 104 -5.61 -3.24 41.86
N GLU A 105 -4.48 -3.93 42.05
CA GLU A 105 -4.23 -4.85 43.18
C GLU A 105 -3.37 -4.15 44.25
#